data_AF-A0A9P1C9N5-F1
#
_entry.id   AF-A0A9P1C9N5-F1
#
_cell.length_a   1.000
_cell.length_b   1.000
_cell.length_c   1.000
_cell.angle_alpha   90.00
_cell.angle_beta   90.00
_cell.angle_gamma   90.00
#
_symmetry.space_group_name_H-M   'P 1'
#
loop_
_entity.id
_entity.type
_entity.pdbx_description
1 polymer ?
#
loop_
_entity_poly.entity_id
_entity_poly.type
_entity_poly.pdbx_seq_one_letter_code
_entity_poly.pdbx_strand_id
1 'polypeptide(L)'
;MAATKSKNKEDICKWCKRAFETTPNPLVANPGAGDLLKRRCANGRDCRPCFVFIKNHDVYKEYTTSGLVEFLGEGSNQDDYNAALEEYCKSVRDGKKRTRSRGAVAEQSNSFATKHILGYLWPVPLLKRHERPIPKKLTTIQHQGKPLKGALLEEWVIGAVEVASTSAKTAKQIHEIADGGSSDDDNAAEAFEAASKKVRVSAIAKDDELSLKMPVKASNEDDELMNMLWGGSSFGGASDDAENSAPVKKKVRTASTAIPRARGAQSSQDQAAASAASGQQSESQSDGGARFTFSMAGGGKKSAAETRELDKSETLVLQSNQLKHQVEDARGVMNVSLTKTNSLLDKVDSRLNESTKITKSFVEMIRVQGPGCRAETVWQSLKDARSMLQAVADFLEALQDKEAAPETLGARAQVLRDLKISIPLQINNVICQRTLVSMFEDEKFGAIVEFLDPGFAEVRPEGIKSVIGEVWVMKFPCRL
;
A
#
# COMPACT_ATOMS: atom_id res chain seq x y z
N MET A 1 2.41 -68.76 4.74
CA MET A 1 0.99 -68.49 4.43
C MET A 1 0.91 -67.15 3.70
N ALA A 2 0.45 -67.12 2.45
CA ALA A 2 0.32 -65.86 1.71
C ALA A 2 -0.98 -65.17 2.12
N ALA A 3 -0.90 -63.91 2.55
CA ALA A 3 -2.09 -63.13 2.88
C ALA A 3 -2.88 -62.81 1.60
N THR A 4 -4.02 -63.48 1.42
CA THR A 4 -5.01 -63.17 0.39
C THR A 4 -5.57 -61.77 0.65
N LYS A 5 -4.98 -60.76 0.01
CA LYS A 5 -5.45 -59.36 0.07
C LYS A 5 -6.95 -59.31 -0.21
N SER A 6 -7.69 -58.69 0.71
CA SER A 6 -9.14 -58.58 0.69
C SER A 6 -9.66 -58.11 -0.66
N LYS A 7 -10.66 -58.83 -1.18
CA LYS A 7 -11.27 -58.64 -2.50
C LYS A 7 -11.66 -57.18 -2.78
N ASN A 8 -11.38 -56.76 -4.01
CA ASN A 8 -12.08 -55.74 -4.79
C ASN A 8 -12.78 -54.64 -3.98
N LYS A 9 -12.02 -53.61 -3.56
CA LYS A 9 -12.59 -52.26 -3.64
C LYS A 9 -12.94 -52.05 -5.10
N GLU A 10 -14.23 -51.90 -5.38
CA GLU A 10 -14.80 -51.88 -6.73
C GLU A 10 -13.95 -51.03 -7.68
N ASP A 11 -13.73 -51.52 -8.90
CA ASP A 11 -12.91 -50.87 -9.91
C ASP A 11 -13.69 -49.73 -10.58
N ILE A 12 -14.17 -48.82 -9.74
CA ILE A 12 -15.17 -47.81 -10.04
C ILE A 12 -14.65 -46.43 -9.62
N CYS A 13 -14.91 -45.42 -10.44
CA CYS A 13 -14.58 -44.05 -10.09
C CYS A 13 -15.41 -43.58 -8.89
N LYS A 14 -14.74 -43.11 -7.82
CA LYS A 14 -15.40 -42.64 -6.60
C LYS A 14 -16.42 -41.51 -6.82
N TRP A 15 -16.26 -40.74 -7.90
CA TRP A 15 -17.05 -39.55 -8.22
C TRP A 15 -18.22 -39.84 -9.19
N CYS A 16 -17.96 -40.31 -10.41
CA CYS A 16 -19.03 -40.56 -11.40
C CYS A 16 -19.60 -41.98 -11.39
N LYS A 17 -19.13 -42.85 -10.48
CA LYS A 17 -19.52 -44.28 -10.35
C LYS A 17 -19.37 -45.13 -11.63
N ARG A 18 -18.70 -44.62 -12.67
CA ARG A 18 -18.34 -45.36 -13.89
C ARG A 18 -17.18 -46.32 -13.62
N ALA A 19 -17.26 -47.55 -14.12
CA ALA A 19 -16.23 -48.57 -13.96
C ALA A 19 -15.00 -48.29 -14.84
N PHE A 20 -13.80 -48.43 -14.27
CA PHE A 20 -12.53 -48.39 -15.00
C PHE A 20 -12.40 -49.60 -15.93
N GLU A 21 -11.57 -49.49 -16.96
CA GLU A 21 -11.22 -50.57 -17.91
C GLU A 21 -12.40 -51.23 -18.65
N THR A 22 -13.62 -50.73 -18.47
CA THR A 22 -14.86 -51.27 -19.04
C THR A 22 -15.74 -50.16 -19.63
N THR A 23 -15.81 -49.00 -18.97
CA THR A 23 -16.48 -47.82 -19.54
C THR A 23 -15.57 -47.17 -20.59
N PRO A 24 -16.06 -46.81 -21.80
CA PRO A 24 -15.30 -46.01 -22.76
C PRO A 24 -14.94 -44.62 -22.19
N ASN A 25 -13.80 -44.07 -22.61
CA ASN A 25 -13.32 -42.77 -22.15
C ASN A 25 -14.17 -41.63 -22.75
N PRO A 26 -14.94 -40.86 -21.94
CA PRO A 26 -15.89 -39.87 -22.45
C PRO A 26 -15.21 -38.63 -23.07
N LEU A 27 -13.88 -38.50 -22.97
CA LEU A 27 -13.11 -37.42 -23.59
C LEU A 27 -12.67 -37.73 -25.03
N VAL A 28 -12.92 -38.95 -25.54
CA VAL A 28 -12.60 -39.35 -26.92
C VAL A 28 -13.89 -39.39 -27.73
N ALA A 29 -13.91 -38.81 -28.94
CA ALA A 29 -15.11 -38.74 -29.77
C ALA A 29 -15.63 -40.13 -30.17
N ASN A 30 -14.73 -40.98 -30.68
CA ASN A 30 -14.98 -42.36 -31.06
C ASN A 30 -13.97 -43.27 -30.33
N PRO A 31 -14.22 -43.66 -29.07
CA PRO A 31 -13.27 -44.44 -28.27
C PRO A 31 -13.11 -45.85 -28.85
N GLY A 32 -11.87 -46.25 -29.16
CA GLY A 32 -11.55 -47.62 -29.54
C GLY A 32 -11.47 -48.56 -28.33
N ALA A 33 -11.22 -49.86 -28.59
CA ALA A 33 -11.12 -50.87 -27.53
C ALA A 33 -9.99 -50.61 -26.50
N GLY A 34 -8.99 -49.77 -26.82
CA GLY A 34 -7.93 -49.33 -25.89
C GLY A 34 -8.21 -48.00 -25.17
N ASP A 35 -9.27 -47.29 -25.55
CA ASP A 35 -9.66 -45.96 -25.04
C ASP A 35 -10.68 -46.06 -23.91
N LEU A 36 -10.42 -46.97 -22.97
CA LEU A 36 -11.24 -47.18 -21.79
C LEU A 36 -10.93 -46.14 -20.71
N LEU A 37 -11.84 -45.98 -19.76
CA LEU A 37 -11.73 -45.03 -18.65
C LEU A 37 -10.56 -45.43 -17.75
N LYS A 38 -9.53 -44.57 -17.70
CA LYS A 38 -8.29 -44.79 -16.94
C LYS A 38 -8.29 -44.03 -15.61
N ARG A 39 -7.72 -44.66 -14.58
CA ARG A 39 -7.41 -44.04 -13.28
C ARG A 39 -6.42 -42.89 -13.47
N ARG A 40 -6.55 -41.82 -12.68
CA ARG A 40 -5.62 -40.67 -12.74
C ARG A 40 -4.21 -41.03 -12.26
N CYS A 41 -4.12 -41.84 -11.21
CA CYS A 41 -2.89 -42.36 -10.63
C CYS A 41 -3.10 -43.85 -10.35
N ALA A 42 -2.03 -44.67 -10.33
CA ALA A 42 -2.14 -46.12 -10.14
C ALA A 42 -2.96 -46.52 -8.89
N ASN A 43 -2.79 -45.79 -7.78
CA ASN A 43 -3.52 -46.03 -6.53
C ASN A 43 -4.76 -45.11 -6.34
N GLY A 44 -5.08 -44.27 -7.33
CA GLY A 44 -6.18 -43.30 -7.27
C GLY A 44 -7.53 -43.94 -7.59
N ARG A 45 -8.59 -43.55 -6.87
CA ARG A 45 -9.99 -43.93 -7.16
C ARG A 45 -10.73 -42.92 -8.03
N ASP A 46 -10.08 -41.84 -8.44
CA ASP A 46 -10.59 -40.81 -9.33
C ASP A 46 -10.19 -41.07 -10.80
N CYS A 47 -11.15 -40.96 -11.72
CA CYS A 47 -10.89 -40.99 -13.15
C CYS A 47 -10.38 -39.62 -13.61
N ARG A 48 -9.58 -39.62 -14.68
CA ARG A 48 -9.02 -38.37 -15.23
C ARG A 48 -10.10 -37.33 -15.61
N PRO A 49 -11.24 -37.68 -16.24
CA PRO A 49 -12.32 -36.73 -16.50
C PRO A 49 -12.85 -36.04 -15.23
N CYS A 50 -13.24 -36.80 -14.19
CA CYS A 50 -13.76 -36.24 -12.95
C CYS A 50 -12.77 -35.31 -12.24
N PHE A 51 -11.49 -35.70 -12.17
CA PHE A 51 -10.47 -34.86 -11.52
C PHE A 51 -10.32 -33.49 -12.22
N VAL A 52 -10.31 -33.48 -13.56
CA VAL A 52 -10.21 -32.22 -14.31
C VAL A 52 -11.52 -31.45 -14.27
N PHE A 53 -12.67 -32.13 -14.28
CA PHE A 53 -13.98 -31.49 -14.14
C PHE A 53 -14.14 -30.77 -12.80
N ILE A 54 -14.00 -31.48 -11.67
CA ILE A 54 -14.15 -30.92 -10.32
C ILE A 54 -13.21 -29.72 -10.11
N LYS A 55 -11.97 -29.81 -10.57
CA LYS A 55 -10.99 -28.71 -10.45
C LYS A 55 -11.37 -27.44 -11.20
N ASN A 56 -12.18 -27.54 -12.27
CA ASN A 56 -12.52 -26.43 -13.15
C ASN A 56 -14.03 -26.15 -13.23
N HIS A 57 -14.85 -26.68 -12.31
CA HIS A 57 -16.29 -26.44 -12.29
C HIS A 57 -16.64 -25.54 -11.11
N ASP A 58 -17.36 -24.45 -11.36
CA ASP A 58 -17.49 -23.36 -10.38
C ASP A 58 -18.17 -23.78 -9.09
N VAL A 59 -19.18 -24.65 -9.19
CA VAL A 59 -19.83 -25.25 -8.01
C VAL A 59 -18.91 -26.25 -7.30
N TYR A 60 -18.21 -27.12 -8.03
CA TYR A 60 -17.52 -28.28 -7.42
C TYR A 60 -16.08 -27.98 -6.96
N LYS A 61 -15.48 -26.88 -7.41
CA LYS A 61 -14.11 -26.47 -7.04
C LYS A 61 -14.01 -26.03 -5.57
N GLU A 62 -15.11 -25.58 -4.97
CA GLU A 62 -15.17 -25.04 -3.61
C GLU A 62 -15.36 -26.12 -2.54
N TYR A 63 -15.87 -27.30 -2.90
CA TYR A 63 -16.10 -28.38 -1.96
C TYR A 63 -14.79 -29.05 -1.53
N THR A 64 -14.65 -29.26 -0.21
CA THR A 64 -13.63 -30.17 0.32
C THR A 64 -13.86 -31.60 -0.15
N THR A 65 -12.83 -32.45 -0.13
CA THR A 65 -12.96 -33.84 -0.61
C THR A 65 -13.97 -34.66 0.21
N SER A 66 -14.18 -34.35 1.49
CA SER A 66 -15.25 -34.95 2.31
C SER A 66 -16.62 -34.37 1.95
N GLY A 67 -16.74 -33.04 1.91
CA GLY A 67 -18.00 -32.36 1.58
C GLY A 67 -18.55 -32.75 0.21
N LEU A 68 -17.69 -32.98 -0.79
CA LEU A 68 -18.11 -33.47 -2.11
C LEU A 68 -18.56 -34.94 -2.09
N VAL A 69 -18.04 -35.77 -1.17
CA VAL A 69 -18.51 -37.16 -0.99
C VAL A 69 -19.88 -37.18 -0.29
N GLU A 70 -20.10 -36.30 0.66
CA GLU A 70 -21.39 -36.12 1.34
C GLU A 70 -22.44 -35.56 0.36
N PHE A 71 -22.11 -34.48 -0.35
CA PHE A 71 -22.99 -33.87 -1.37
C PHE A 71 -23.39 -34.85 -2.47
N LEU A 72 -22.46 -35.66 -3.00
CA LEU A 72 -22.74 -36.70 -4.00
C LEU A 72 -23.27 -38.01 -3.39
N GLY A 73 -23.46 -38.07 -2.07
CA GLY A 73 -24.13 -39.18 -1.38
C GLY A 73 -25.66 -39.11 -1.51
N GLU A 74 -26.18 -37.91 -1.74
CA GLU A 74 -27.59 -37.67 -2.07
C GLU A 74 -27.84 -38.02 -3.55
N GLY A 75 -28.81 -38.90 -3.81
CA GLY A 75 -28.99 -39.54 -5.12
C GLY A 75 -29.23 -38.56 -6.28
N SER A 76 -29.99 -37.48 -6.05
CA SER A 76 -30.25 -36.42 -7.03
C SER A 76 -28.96 -35.73 -7.49
N ASN A 77 -28.11 -35.36 -6.53
CA ASN A 77 -26.89 -34.60 -6.78
C ASN A 77 -25.86 -35.44 -7.57
N GLN A 78 -25.93 -36.76 -7.43
CA GLN A 78 -25.09 -37.70 -8.19
C GLN A 78 -25.47 -37.72 -9.69
N ASP A 79 -26.76 -37.59 -10.02
CA ASP A 79 -27.25 -37.52 -11.39
C ASP A 79 -26.95 -36.15 -12.02
N ASP A 80 -27.18 -35.06 -11.29
CA ASP A 80 -26.82 -33.70 -11.72
C ASP A 80 -25.31 -33.57 -12.01
N TYR A 81 -24.47 -34.12 -11.12
CA TYR A 81 -23.02 -34.20 -11.32
C TYR A 81 -22.66 -35.01 -12.58
N ASN A 82 -23.35 -36.12 -12.84
CA ASN A 82 -23.09 -36.95 -14.01
C ASN A 82 -23.52 -36.25 -15.31
N ALA A 83 -24.64 -35.53 -15.30
CA ALA A 83 -25.10 -34.73 -16.44
C ALA A 83 -24.13 -33.58 -16.76
N ALA A 84 -23.74 -32.79 -15.76
CA ALA A 84 -22.77 -31.70 -15.91
C ALA A 84 -21.37 -32.20 -16.34
N LEU A 85 -20.94 -33.37 -15.82
CA LEU A 85 -19.71 -34.02 -16.25
C LEU A 85 -19.79 -34.48 -17.71
N GLU A 86 -20.95 -34.94 -18.17
CA GLU A 86 -21.17 -35.38 -19.55
C GLU A 86 -21.19 -34.20 -20.53
N GLU A 87 -21.84 -33.10 -20.18
CA GLU A 87 -21.77 -31.85 -20.93
C GLU A 87 -20.34 -31.33 -21.02
N TYR A 88 -19.60 -31.32 -19.90
CA TYR A 88 -18.18 -31.00 -19.89
C TYR A 88 -17.39 -31.90 -20.85
N CYS A 89 -17.55 -33.22 -20.76
CA CYS A 89 -16.86 -34.16 -21.64
C CYS A 89 -17.24 -33.98 -23.12
N LYS A 90 -18.50 -33.64 -23.42
CA LYS A 90 -18.96 -33.29 -24.77
C LYS A 90 -18.26 -32.02 -25.27
N SER A 91 -18.24 -30.94 -24.50
CA SER A 91 -17.56 -29.70 -24.90
C SER A 91 -16.07 -29.91 -25.20
N VAL A 92 -15.37 -30.75 -24.43
CA VAL A 92 -13.97 -31.11 -24.66
C VAL A 92 -13.80 -31.94 -25.95
N ARG A 93 -14.71 -32.88 -26.24
CA ARG A 93 -14.73 -33.66 -27.49
C ARG A 93 -14.97 -32.78 -28.72
N ASP A 94 -15.87 -31.80 -28.61
CA ASP A 94 -16.23 -30.86 -29.69
C ASP A 94 -15.09 -29.86 -30.01
N GLY A 95 -13.91 -30.02 -29.43
CA GLY A 95 -12.77 -29.15 -29.68
C GLY A 95 -12.95 -27.73 -29.15
N LYS A 96 -13.99 -27.46 -28.34
CA LYS A 96 -14.09 -26.25 -27.52
C LYS A 96 -12.97 -26.32 -26.49
N LYS A 97 -11.79 -25.84 -26.89
CA LYS A 97 -10.74 -25.44 -25.97
C LYS A 97 -11.42 -24.49 -25.01
N ARG A 98 -11.70 -24.94 -23.78
CA ARG A 98 -11.96 -24.01 -22.68
C ARG A 98 -10.78 -23.05 -22.71
N THR A 99 -11.06 -21.81 -23.08
CA THR A 99 -10.22 -20.68 -22.72
C THR A 99 -10.00 -20.89 -21.23
N ARG A 100 -8.78 -21.28 -20.83
CA ARG A 100 -8.36 -21.03 -19.46
C ARG A 100 -8.71 -19.57 -19.27
N SER A 101 -9.54 -19.25 -18.27
CA SER A 101 -9.73 -17.87 -17.88
C SER A 101 -8.33 -17.31 -17.73
N ARG A 102 -7.94 -16.45 -18.67
CA ARG A 102 -6.64 -15.79 -18.65
C ARG A 102 -6.82 -14.68 -17.64
N GLY A 103 -6.89 -15.08 -16.37
CA GLY A 103 -6.98 -14.17 -15.28
C GLY A 103 -5.80 -13.22 -15.40
N ALA A 104 -6.10 -11.95 -15.64
CA ALA A 104 -5.09 -10.93 -15.57
C ALA A 104 -4.69 -10.85 -14.10
N VAL A 105 -3.52 -11.41 -13.77
CA VAL A 105 -2.98 -11.38 -12.42
C VAL A 105 -1.91 -10.31 -12.38
N ALA A 106 -2.17 -9.22 -11.66
CA ALA A 106 -1.13 -8.26 -11.31
C ALA A 106 -0.42 -8.76 -10.06
N GLU A 107 0.85 -9.15 -10.22
CA GLU A 107 1.72 -9.44 -9.09
C GLU A 107 2.48 -8.16 -8.69
N GLN A 108 2.12 -7.58 -7.54
CA GLN A 108 2.90 -6.51 -6.93
C GLN A 108 3.80 -7.14 -5.85
N SER A 109 5.12 -7.08 -6.07
CA SER A 109 6.11 -7.61 -5.13
C SER A 109 6.90 -6.49 -4.48
N ASN A 110 6.68 -6.28 -3.19
CA ASN A 110 7.46 -5.34 -2.39
C ASN A 110 8.50 -6.13 -1.60
N SER A 111 9.77 -5.73 -1.74
CA SER A 111 10.87 -6.33 -1.00
C SER A 111 11.51 -5.28 -0.09
N PHE A 112 11.68 -5.62 1.19
CA PHE A 112 12.45 -4.83 2.12
C PHE A 112 13.69 -5.62 2.54
N ALA A 113 14.86 -5.01 2.39
CA ALA A 113 16.14 -5.62 2.73
C ALA A 113 16.86 -4.81 3.82
N THR A 114 16.91 -5.34 5.03
CA THR A 114 17.72 -4.76 6.11
C THR A 114 19.15 -5.27 5.99
N LYS A 115 20.13 -4.38 5.93
CA LYS A 115 21.57 -4.71 5.93
C LYS A 115 22.16 -4.36 7.30
N HIS A 116 22.53 -5.38 8.08
CA HIS A 116 23.23 -5.23 9.36
C HIS A 116 24.72 -5.49 9.14
N ILE A 117 25.56 -4.46 9.26
CA ILE A 117 27.01 -4.57 9.13
C ILE A 117 27.55 -5.27 10.38
N LEU A 118 28.21 -6.41 10.19
CA LEU A 118 28.82 -7.21 11.28
C LEU A 118 30.27 -6.80 11.55
N GLY A 119 30.88 -6.05 10.63
CA GLY A 119 32.26 -5.56 10.70
C GLY A 119 32.99 -5.72 9.37
N TYR A 120 34.29 -5.45 9.38
CA TYR A 120 35.18 -5.56 8.23
C TYR A 120 36.12 -6.76 8.42
N LEU A 121 36.13 -7.69 7.47
CA LEU A 121 37.06 -8.81 7.46
C LEU A 121 38.42 -8.32 6.94
N TRP A 122 39.44 -8.38 7.78
CA TRP A 122 40.83 -8.13 7.42
C TRP A 122 41.49 -9.46 7.04
N PRO A 123 41.85 -9.67 5.75
CA PRO A 123 42.55 -10.89 5.33
C PRO A 123 43.90 -11.05 6.04
N VAL A 124 44.38 -12.28 6.20
CA VAL A 124 45.69 -12.55 6.84
C VAL A 124 46.86 -11.73 6.25
N PRO A 125 46.99 -11.52 4.92
CA PRO A 125 48.01 -10.63 4.36
C PRO A 125 47.90 -9.17 4.82
N LEU A 126 46.67 -8.67 5.04
CA LEU A 126 46.41 -7.31 5.49
C LEU A 126 46.75 -7.15 6.98
N LEU A 127 46.36 -8.12 7.82
CA LEU A 127 46.76 -8.16 9.24
C LEU A 127 48.28 -8.11 9.40
N LYS A 128 49.02 -8.87 8.57
CA LYS A 128 50.49 -8.84 8.53
C LYS A 128 51.04 -7.48 8.11
N ARG A 129 50.46 -6.84 7.09
CA ARG A 129 50.88 -5.51 6.60
C ARG A 129 50.71 -4.39 7.63
N HIS A 130 49.71 -4.50 8.49
CA HIS A 130 49.41 -3.54 9.55
C HIS A 130 49.89 -3.99 10.95
N GLU A 131 50.78 -4.98 11.00
CA GLU A 131 51.39 -5.51 12.24
C GLU A 131 50.37 -5.92 13.33
N ARG A 132 49.13 -6.24 12.92
CA ARG A 132 48.06 -6.66 13.84
C ARG A 132 48.25 -8.13 14.25
N PRO A 133 48.04 -8.49 15.53
CA PRO A 133 48.14 -9.87 15.98
C PRO A 133 47.09 -10.75 15.28
N ILE A 134 47.53 -11.88 14.72
CA ILE A 134 46.64 -12.82 14.03
C ILE A 134 45.89 -13.67 15.07
N PRO A 135 44.54 -13.59 15.17
CA PRO A 135 43.81 -14.37 16.16
C PRO A 135 43.85 -15.87 15.84
N LYS A 136 43.83 -16.71 16.88
CA LYS A 136 43.82 -18.19 16.73
C LYS A 136 42.58 -18.72 15.99
N LYS A 137 41.46 -17.97 16.02
CA LYS A 137 40.24 -18.26 15.27
C LYS A 137 40.12 -17.25 14.13
N LEU A 138 40.10 -17.73 12.90
CA LEU A 138 39.92 -16.92 11.69
C LEU A 138 38.57 -17.22 11.04
N THR A 139 37.86 -16.18 10.65
CA THR A 139 36.61 -16.27 9.88
C THR A 139 36.95 -16.53 8.42
N THR A 140 36.21 -17.42 7.78
CA THR A 140 36.33 -17.69 6.33
C THR A 140 35.06 -17.23 5.63
N ILE A 141 35.17 -16.34 4.65
CA ILE A 141 34.05 -15.91 3.80
C ILE A 141 34.34 -16.24 2.33
N GLN A 142 33.30 -16.43 1.52
CA GLN A 142 33.44 -16.50 0.07
C GLN A 142 33.35 -15.09 -0.52
N HIS A 143 34.38 -14.65 -1.22
CA HIS A 143 34.42 -13.36 -1.91
C HIS A 143 34.91 -13.58 -3.34
N GLN A 144 34.11 -13.17 -4.33
CA GLN A 144 34.40 -13.40 -5.77
C GLN A 144 34.77 -14.86 -6.09
N GLY A 145 34.06 -15.82 -5.47
CA GLY A 145 34.27 -17.26 -5.66
C GLY A 145 35.53 -17.83 -4.98
N LYS A 146 36.28 -17.03 -4.21
CA LYS A 146 37.47 -17.46 -3.48
C LYS A 146 37.26 -17.39 -1.96
N PRO A 147 37.69 -18.40 -1.18
CA PRO A 147 37.61 -18.36 0.26
C PRO A 147 38.69 -17.43 0.84
N LEU A 148 38.29 -16.29 1.38
CA LEU A 148 39.15 -15.38 2.13
C LEU A 148 39.12 -15.73 3.62
N LYS A 149 40.31 -15.90 4.22
CA LYS A 149 40.48 -16.10 5.67
C LYS A 149 41.03 -14.83 6.32
N GLY A 150 40.43 -14.42 7.43
CA GLY A 150 40.78 -13.17 8.11
C GLY A 150 40.21 -13.05 9.53
N ALA A 151 40.49 -11.92 10.18
CA ALA A 151 39.84 -11.50 11.42
C ALA A 151 38.72 -10.50 11.10
N LEU A 152 37.59 -10.57 11.81
CA LEU A 152 36.54 -9.57 11.71
C LEU A 152 36.83 -8.47 12.74
N LEU A 153 36.94 -7.22 12.29
CA LEU A 153 37.26 -6.04 13.10
C LEU A 153 36.27 -4.91 12.80
N GLU A 154 36.07 -4.00 13.76
CA GLU A 154 35.19 -2.84 13.59
C GLU A 154 35.86 -1.71 12.78
N GLU A 155 37.19 -1.69 12.74
CA GLU A 155 38.00 -0.71 12.02
C GLU A 155 37.99 -0.98 10.50
N TRP A 156 37.67 0.06 9.70
CA TRP A 156 37.78 0.01 8.24
C TRP A 156 39.17 0.42 7.77
N VAL A 157 39.72 -0.32 6.81
CA VAL A 157 40.96 0.03 6.08
C VAL A 157 40.88 -0.42 4.63
N ILE A 158 41.70 0.18 3.77
CA ILE A 158 41.81 -0.18 2.36
C ILE A 158 42.26 -1.64 2.21
N GLY A 159 41.41 -2.46 1.59
CA GLY A 159 41.64 -3.90 1.39
C GLY A 159 40.92 -4.81 2.40
N ALA A 160 40.22 -4.26 3.39
CA ALA A 160 39.29 -5.03 4.22
C ALA A 160 37.96 -5.25 3.45
N VAL A 161 37.28 -6.36 3.72
CA VAL A 161 36.00 -6.73 3.07
C VAL A 161 34.86 -6.53 4.05
N GLU A 162 33.93 -5.64 3.77
CA GLU A 162 32.73 -5.46 4.60
C GLU A 162 31.90 -6.75 4.64
N VAL A 163 31.57 -7.22 5.84
CA VAL A 163 30.69 -8.36 6.07
C VAL A 163 29.40 -7.85 6.67
N ALA A 164 28.29 -8.09 5.97
CA ALA A 164 26.96 -7.71 6.43
C ALA A 164 26.00 -8.90 6.35
N SER A 165 25.14 -9.01 7.36
CA SER A 165 23.95 -9.87 7.30
C SER A 165 22.83 -9.11 6.58
N THR A 166 22.24 -9.72 5.55
CA THR A 166 21.06 -9.18 4.88
C THR A 166 19.82 -10.00 5.24
N SER A 167 18.81 -9.33 5.79
CA SER A 167 17.48 -9.90 5.99
C SER A 167 16.54 -9.30 4.95
N ALA A 168 16.17 -10.10 3.95
CA ALA A 168 15.17 -9.72 2.96
C ALA A 168 13.81 -10.35 3.33
N LYS A 169 12.79 -9.52 3.50
CA LYS A 169 11.39 -9.95 3.52
C LYS A 169 10.71 -9.49 2.24
N THR A 170 10.17 -10.45 1.49
CA THR A 170 9.37 -10.22 0.30
C THR A 170 7.89 -10.41 0.62
N ALA A 171 7.11 -9.35 0.50
CA ALA A 171 5.66 -9.42 0.47
C ALA A 171 5.22 -9.51 -0.99
N LYS A 172 4.61 -10.65 -1.37
CA LYS A 172 3.96 -10.81 -2.67
C LYS A 172 2.47 -10.60 -2.49
N GLN A 173 1.93 -9.55 -3.10
CA GLN A 173 0.50 -9.33 -3.17
C GLN A 173 0.03 -9.65 -4.59
N ILE A 174 -0.84 -10.64 -4.69
CA ILE A 174 -1.36 -11.17 -5.95
C ILE A 174 -2.78 -10.61 -6.10
N HIS A 175 -2.97 -9.75 -7.09
CA HIS A 175 -4.28 -9.20 -7.44
C HIS A 175 -4.82 -9.89 -8.69
N GLU A 176 -5.90 -10.65 -8.50
CA GLU A 176 -6.69 -11.24 -9.59
C GLU A 176 -7.67 -10.19 -10.11
N ILE A 177 -7.48 -9.73 -11.36
CA ILE A 177 -8.19 -8.55 -11.91
C ILE A 177 -9.49 -8.93 -12.60
N ALA A 178 -9.56 -10.12 -13.20
CA ALA A 178 -10.77 -10.66 -13.84
C ALA A 178 -10.69 -12.19 -13.85
N ASP A 179 -11.81 -12.88 -13.60
CA ASP A 179 -11.95 -14.30 -13.91
C ASP A 179 -12.76 -14.42 -15.21
N GLY A 180 -12.10 -14.89 -16.27
CA GLY A 180 -12.62 -14.94 -17.65
C GLY A 180 -13.70 -16.00 -17.90
N GLY A 181 -14.66 -16.12 -16.97
CA GLY A 181 -15.85 -16.97 -17.07
C GLY A 181 -17.17 -16.20 -17.15
N SER A 182 -17.18 -14.88 -16.89
CA SER A 182 -18.33 -14.01 -17.22
C SER A 182 -18.39 -13.83 -18.74
N SER A 183 -19.59 -13.97 -19.31
CA SER A 183 -19.88 -13.70 -20.73
C SER A 183 -20.12 -12.22 -21.03
N ASP A 184 -19.85 -11.33 -20.06
CA ASP A 184 -20.03 -9.90 -20.21
C ASP A 184 -18.73 -9.29 -20.79
N ASP A 185 -18.50 -9.50 -22.09
CA ASP A 185 -17.33 -8.95 -22.79
C ASP A 185 -17.22 -7.41 -22.63
N ASP A 186 -18.35 -6.72 -22.45
CA ASP A 186 -18.41 -5.29 -22.13
C ASP A 186 -17.77 -4.94 -20.76
N ASN A 187 -17.94 -5.82 -19.75
CA ASN A 187 -17.29 -5.64 -18.44
C ASN A 187 -15.77 -5.91 -18.51
N ALA A 188 -15.31 -6.74 -19.44
CA ALA A 188 -13.87 -7.00 -19.60
C ALA A 188 -13.11 -5.75 -20.07
N ALA A 189 -13.71 -4.96 -20.96
CA ALA A 189 -13.17 -3.67 -21.39
C ALA A 189 -13.13 -2.65 -20.23
N GLU A 190 -14.23 -2.52 -19.47
CA GLU A 190 -14.29 -1.57 -18.35
C GLU A 190 -13.39 -1.99 -17.16
N ALA A 191 -13.28 -3.28 -16.87
CA ALA A 191 -12.34 -3.81 -15.89
C ALA A 191 -10.88 -3.64 -16.33
N PHE A 192 -10.58 -3.83 -17.63
CA PHE A 192 -9.25 -3.55 -18.18
C PHE A 192 -8.95 -2.04 -18.19
N GLU A 193 -9.93 -1.16 -18.43
CA GLU A 193 -9.76 0.29 -18.33
C GLU A 193 -9.55 0.72 -16.86
N ALA A 194 -10.29 0.15 -15.92
CA ALA A 194 -10.10 0.39 -14.48
C ALA A 194 -8.74 -0.14 -13.98
N ALA A 195 -8.27 -1.28 -14.49
CA ALA A 195 -6.97 -1.84 -14.16
C ALA A 195 -5.81 -1.08 -14.83
N SER A 196 -5.93 -0.72 -16.10
CA SER A 196 -4.91 0.07 -16.81
C SER A 196 -4.82 1.51 -16.29
N LYS A 197 -5.91 2.11 -15.80
CA LYS A 197 -5.89 3.35 -15.01
C LYS A 197 -5.11 3.16 -13.70
N LYS A 198 -5.34 2.07 -12.96
CA LYS A 198 -4.62 1.76 -11.70
C LYS A 198 -3.14 1.41 -11.88
N VAL A 199 -2.77 0.77 -12.99
CA VAL A 199 -1.39 0.30 -13.27
C VAL A 199 -0.64 1.23 -14.25
N ARG A 200 -1.30 2.29 -14.74
CA ARG A 200 -0.78 3.31 -15.68
C ARG A 200 -0.11 2.72 -16.94
N VAL A 201 -0.69 1.68 -17.52
CA VAL A 201 -0.19 1.09 -18.78
C VAL A 201 -0.98 1.64 -19.95
N SER A 202 -0.36 2.53 -20.73
CA SER A 202 -0.93 2.99 -22.00
C SER A 202 -0.72 1.93 -23.09
N ALA A 203 -1.80 1.30 -23.54
CA ALA A 203 -1.79 0.51 -24.76
C ALA A 203 -1.77 1.44 -25.98
N ILE A 204 -0.82 1.23 -26.90
CA ILE A 204 -0.84 1.88 -28.21
C ILE A 204 -1.14 0.78 -29.22
N ALA A 205 -2.40 0.74 -29.68
CA ALA A 205 -2.80 -0.08 -30.81
C ALA A 205 -2.22 0.52 -32.09
N LYS A 206 -1.41 -0.24 -32.80
CA LYS A 206 -0.87 0.15 -34.10
C LYS A 206 -0.86 -1.09 -34.99
N ASP A 207 -1.60 -1.02 -36.10
CA ASP A 207 -1.61 -2.03 -37.17
C ASP A 207 -1.82 -3.48 -36.64
N ASP A 208 -2.97 -3.72 -35.99
CA ASP A 208 -3.43 -4.98 -35.36
C ASP A 208 -2.53 -5.60 -34.26
N GLU A 209 -1.39 -4.97 -33.92
CA GLU A 209 -0.52 -5.44 -32.83
C GLU A 209 -0.59 -4.49 -31.61
N LEU A 210 -0.99 -5.04 -30.46
CA LEU A 210 -1.30 -4.26 -29.25
C LEU A 210 -0.06 -4.13 -28.36
N SER A 211 0.77 -3.12 -28.65
CA SER A 211 2.00 -2.86 -27.90
C SER A 211 1.72 -2.17 -26.55
N LEU A 212 2.05 -2.87 -25.45
CA LEU A 212 1.97 -2.32 -24.09
C LEU A 212 3.28 -1.60 -23.76
N LYS A 213 3.27 -0.26 -23.81
CA LYS A 213 4.43 0.56 -23.50
C LYS A 213 4.31 1.09 -22.07
N MET A 214 5.17 0.63 -21.16
CA MET A 214 5.29 1.27 -19.85
C MET A 214 5.73 2.74 -20.03
N PRO A 215 5.10 3.71 -19.35
CA PRO A 215 5.53 5.09 -19.40
C PRO A 215 6.93 5.22 -18.79
N VAL A 216 7.83 5.86 -19.53
CA VAL A 216 9.12 6.30 -18.97
C VAL A 216 8.82 7.41 -17.98
N LYS A 217 8.94 7.10 -16.67
CA LYS A 217 8.77 7.97 -15.49
C LYS A 217 8.17 9.36 -15.76
N ALA A 218 6.85 9.43 -15.83
CA ALA A 218 6.10 10.60 -15.39
C ALA A 218 5.53 10.28 -14.00
N SER A 219 6.21 10.75 -12.97
CA SER A 219 5.91 10.44 -11.57
C SER A 219 4.68 11.17 -11.06
N ASN A 220 3.73 10.39 -10.55
CA ASN A 220 2.53 10.72 -9.77
C ASN A 220 1.64 9.45 -9.78
N GLU A 221 0.50 9.33 -9.10
CA GLU A 221 0.08 9.87 -7.80
C GLU A 221 -0.04 8.69 -6.80
N ASP A 222 -0.58 7.55 -7.25
CA ASP A 222 -1.00 6.41 -6.40
C ASP A 222 0.13 5.69 -5.65
N ASP A 223 1.37 5.75 -6.14
CA ASP A 223 2.56 5.28 -5.40
C ASP A 223 2.77 6.05 -4.09
N GLU A 224 2.27 7.29 -4.00
CA GLU A 224 2.40 8.14 -2.81
C GLU A 224 1.54 7.63 -1.64
N LEU A 225 0.39 6.98 -1.91
CA LEU A 225 -0.47 6.42 -0.86
C LEU A 225 0.16 5.21 -0.16
N MET A 226 0.91 4.39 -0.91
CA MET A 226 1.63 3.23 -0.35
C MET A 226 2.99 3.60 0.25
N ASN A 227 3.69 4.61 -0.30
CA ASN A 227 4.85 5.20 0.36
C ASN A 227 4.46 5.98 1.64
N MET A 228 3.25 6.55 1.71
CA MET A 228 2.71 7.20 2.92
C MET A 228 2.54 6.24 4.10
N LEU A 229 2.19 4.97 3.85
CA LEU A 229 1.81 4.06 4.94
C LEU A 229 3.01 3.40 5.65
N TRP A 230 4.17 3.26 4.97
CA TRP A 230 5.33 2.54 5.51
C TRP A 230 6.72 3.15 5.22
N GLY A 231 6.81 4.39 4.73
CA GLY A 231 8.03 5.22 4.87
C GLY A 231 9.29 4.74 4.12
N GLY A 232 9.16 4.33 2.86
CA GLY A 232 10.29 3.89 2.03
C GLY A 232 11.12 5.02 1.42
N SER A 233 12.22 5.42 2.06
CA SER A 233 13.22 6.31 1.45
C SER A 233 14.16 5.54 0.51
N SER A 234 13.94 5.61 -0.81
CA SER A 234 14.78 4.96 -1.82
C SER A 234 15.78 5.93 -2.44
N PHE A 235 17.07 5.68 -2.22
CA PHE A 235 18.17 6.49 -2.77
C PHE A 235 18.51 6.01 -4.20
N GLY A 236 18.56 6.92 -5.17
CA GLY A 236 18.93 6.63 -6.56
C GLY A 236 19.65 7.81 -7.19
N GLY A 237 20.98 7.71 -7.31
CA GLY A 237 21.85 8.78 -7.80
C GLY A 237 21.89 8.92 -9.33
N ALA A 238 22.46 10.04 -9.78
CA ALA A 238 22.45 10.52 -11.15
C ALA A 238 23.39 9.80 -12.13
N SER A 239 23.13 10.03 -13.42
CA SER A 239 24.17 10.30 -14.42
C SER A 239 23.62 11.36 -15.38
N ASP A 240 24.36 12.45 -15.57
CA ASP A 240 24.10 13.46 -16.59
C ASP A 240 24.50 12.94 -17.98
N ASP A 241 23.89 13.47 -19.04
CA ASP A 241 24.63 14.02 -20.19
C ASP A 241 23.78 15.00 -21.03
N ALA A 242 24.43 15.87 -21.79
CA ALA A 242 23.93 17.22 -22.11
C ALA A 242 23.29 17.43 -23.51
N GLU A 243 22.59 18.58 -23.65
CA GLU A 243 22.26 19.38 -24.87
C GLU A 243 21.63 18.66 -26.11
N ASN A 244 20.59 19.18 -26.78
CA ASN A 244 20.62 20.48 -27.46
C ASN A 244 19.25 20.94 -28.05
N SER A 245 19.08 22.27 -28.17
CA SER A 245 18.34 23.03 -29.20
C SER A 245 16.82 22.93 -29.45
N ALA A 246 16.17 24.11 -29.25
CA ALA A 246 15.24 24.81 -30.14
C ALA A 246 13.69 24.65 -30.03
N PRO A 247 12.90 25.76 -30.14
CA PRO A 247 11.45 25.76 -29.90
C PRO A 247 10.59 25.67 -31.18
N VAL A 248 9.50 24.90 -31.13
CA VAL A 248 8.50 24.82 -32.22
C VAL A 248 7.14 25.38 -31.78
N LYS A 249 6.47 26.07 -32.73
CA LYS A 249 5.38 27.02 -32.49
C LYS A 249 4.02 26.37 -32.19
N LYS A 250 3.22 27.11 -31.41
CA LYS A 250 1.76 26.95 -31.24
C LYS A 250 1.04 26.62 -32.55
N LYS A 251 0.04 25.72 -32.50
CA LYS A 251 -1.10 25.76 -33.44
C LYS A 251 -2.41 25.48 -32.72
N VAL A 252 -3.11 26.54 -32.35
CA VAL A 252 -4.51 26.51 -31.90
C VAL A 252 -5.38 26.03 -33.06
N ARG A 253 -6.35 25.15 -32.77
CA ARG A 253 -7.46 24.89 -33.70
C ARG A 253 -8.76 24.65 -32.93
N THR A 254 -9.64 25.65 -32.97
CA THR A 254 -11.03 25.62 -32.51
C THR A 254 -11.97 25.21 -33.64
N ALA A 255 -12.82 24.21 -33.40
CA ALA A 255 -14.13 23.97 -34.02
C ALA A 255 -14.81 22.90 -33.14
N SER A 256 -15.90 23.12 -32.40
CA SER A 256 -17.25 23.57 -32.80
C SER A 256 -17.93 22.70 -33.86
N THR A 257 -18.63 21.66 -33.40
CA THR A 257 -19.94 21.29 -33.95
C THR A 257 -20.83 20.73 -32.83
N ALA A 258 -22.05 21.22 -32.70
CA ALA A 258 -23.08 20.68 -31.81
C ALA A 258 -24.29 20.26 -32.65
N ILE A 259 -24.88 19.09 -32.40
CA ILE A 259 -26.27 18.76 -32.73
C ILE A 259 -26.85 17.90 -31.59
N PRO A 260 -28.07 18.18 -31.08
CA PRO A 260 -28.66 17.46 -29.96
C PRO A 260 -29.55 16.30 -30.39
N ARG A 261 -29.92 15.41 -29.45
CA ARG A 261 -31.17 14.64 -29.54
C ARG A 261 -31.78 14.39 -28.18
N ALA A 262 -33.10 14.30 -28.14
CA ALA A 262 -33.91 14.47 -26.94
C ALA A 262 -34.74 13.22 -26.58
N ARG A 263 -35.17 13.18 -25.31
CA ARG A 263 -36.37 12.50 -24.78
C ARG A 263 -36.62 11.03 -25.17
N GLY A 264 -36.47 10.16 -24.17
CA GLY A 264 -37.32 9.00 -23.95
C GLY A 264 -37.77 8.99 -22.48
N ALA A 265 -39.07 8.87 -22.23
CA ALA A 265 -39.68 8.71 -20.91
C ALA A 265 -40.78 7.64 -21.00
N GLN A 266 -41.37 7.24 -19.86
CA GLN A 266 -42.29 6.08 -19.68
C GLN A 266 -41.54 4.73 -19.53
N SER A 267 -41.99 3.74 -18.73
CA SER A 267 -43.14 3.68 -17.80
C SER A 267 -42.97 2.60 -16.72
N SER A 268 -43.42 2.96 -15.52
CA SER A 268 -44.10 2.18 -14.47
C SER A 268 -44.60 0.74 -14.74
N GLN A 269 -44.45 -0.12 -13.72
CA GLN A 269 -45.47 -0.98 -13.05
C GLN A 269 -44.73 -2.14 -12.32
N ASP A 270 -44.80 -2.22 -10.98
CA ASP A 270 -45.83 -2.90 -10.16
C ASP A 270 -45.75 -4.45 -10.19
N GLN A 271 -45.34 -5.05 -9.08
CA GLN A 271 -46.20 -5.99 -8.34
C GLN A 271 -45.64 -6.28 -6.93
N ALA A 272 -46.54 -6.67 -6.03
CA ALA A 272 -46.32 -6.79 -4.59
C ALA A 272 -46.86 -8.12 -4.03
N ALA A 273 -46.62 -8.33 -2.73
CA ALA A 273 -47.22 -9.38 -1.88
C ALA A 273 -46.77 -10.84 -2.17
N ALA A 274 -46.80 -11.77 -1.22
CA ALA A 274 -46.76 -11.71 0.26
C ALA A 274 -46.61 -13.16 0.77
N SER A 275 -46.16 -13.33 2.02
CA SER A 275 -46.76 -14.28 2.98
C SER A 275 -46.09 -14.18 4.35
N ALA A 276 -46.86 -14.46 5.41
CA ALA A 276 -46.47 -14.32 6.81
C ALA A 276 -46.80 -15.59 7.60
N ALA A 277 -46.09 -15.81 8.72
CA ALA A 277 -46.51 -16.57 9.91
C ALA A 277 -45.28 -16.76 10.85
N SER A 278 -45.38 -16.92 12.18
CA SER A 278 -46.36 -16.47 13.19
C SER A 278 -45.91 -16.93 14.58
N GLY A 279 -46.20 -16.17 15.65
CA GLY A 279 -46.14 -16.64 17.04
C GLY A 279 -44.95 -16.10 17.88
N GLN A 280 -45.08 -15.88 19.19
CA GLN A 280 -46.29 -15.94 20.03
C GLN A 280 -46.09 -15.07 21.30
N GLN A 281 -47.19 -14.60 21.90
CA GLN A 281 -47.17 -13.69 23.07
C GLN A 281 -46.77 -14.41 24.37
N SER A 282 -46.24 -13.63 25.34
CA SER A 282 -46.60 -13.81 26.74
C SER A 282 -46.67 -12.45 27.43
N GLU A 283 -47.72 -12.24 28.24
CA GLU A 283 -47.99 -11.00 28.95
C GLU A 283 -47.46 -11.07 30.38
N SER A 284 -47.05 -9.93 30.94
CA SER A 284 -47.27 -9.65 32.36
C SER A 284 -47.30 -8.14 32.59
N GLN A 285 -48.36 -7.67 33.27
CA GLN A 285 -48.54 -6.27 33.64
C GLN A 285 -47.74 -5.94 34.91
N SER A 286 -47.16 -4.74 34.95
CA SER A 286 -47.13 -3.94 36.17
C SER A 286 -47.04 -2.45 35.82
N ASP A 287 -47.61 -1.62 36.69
CA ASP A 287 -48.00 -0.25 36.42
C ASP A 287 -47.04 0.77 37.07
N GLY A 288 -47.11 2.04 36.65
CA GLY A 288 -46.53 3.16 37.39
C GLY A 288 -45.09 3.56 37.02
N GLY A 289 -44.92 4.24 35.89
CA GLY A 289 -43.66 4.96 35.61
C GLY A 289 -43.71 5.79 34.34
N ALA A 290 -43.72 7.13 34.48
CA ALA A 290 -43.68 8.07 33.36
C ALA A 290 -42.31 8.02 32.65
N ARG A 291 -42.14 7.05 31.74
CA ARG A 291 -40.91 6.79 31.01
C ARG A 291 -41.11 7.19 29.54
N PHE A 292 -40.46 8.26 29.11
CA PHE A 292 -40.48 8.73 27.72
C PHE A 292 -39.80 7.69 26.81
N THR A 293 -40.57 6.74 26.28
CA THR A 293 -40.10 5.71 25.36
C THR A 293 -40.01 6.26 23.93
N PHE A 294 -38.90 6.92 23.62
CA PHE A 294 -38.52 7.14 22.23
C PHE A 294 -38.21 5.80 21.55
N SER A 295 -39.08 5.38 20.62
CA SER A 295 -38.90 4.17 19.82
C SER A 295 -37.70 4.27 18.88
N MET A 296 -36.51 3.91 19.38
CA MET A 296 -35.27 3.77 18.61
C MET A 296 -35.26 2.47 17.78
N ALA A 297 -36.15 2.36 16.81
CA ALA A 297 -36.22 1.23 15.87
C ALA A 297 -35.98 1.70 14.43
N GLY A 298 -34.73 1.65 13.95
CA GLY A 298 -34.40 1.93 12.53
C GLY A 298 -33.01 2.54 12.24
N GLY A 299 -32.24 2.96 13.25
CA GLY A 299 -31.03 3.79 13.03
C GLY A 299 -29.73 3.08 12.63
N GLY A 300 -29.64 1.75 12.71
CA GLY A 300 -28.35 1.02 12.80
C GLY A 300 -27.37 1.14 11.62
N LYS A 301 -27.80 1.60 10.43
CA LYS A 301 -26.90 1.75 9.27
C LYS A 301 -26.16 3.09 9.20
N LYS A 302 -26.62 4.14 9.90
CA LYS A 302 -25.98 5.47 9.84
C LYS A 302 -24.73 5.56 10.73
N SER A 303 -24.83 5.10 11.98
CA SER A 303 -23.71 5.14 12.93
C SER A 303 -22.46 4.42 12.43
N ALA A 304 -22.62 3.30 11.73
CA ALA A 304 -21.50 2.55 11.14
C ALA A 304 -20.75 3.33 10.04
N ALA A 305 -21.40 4.25 9.33
CA ALA A 305 -20.76 5.12 8.35
C ALA A 305 -20.08 6.33 9.03
N GLU A 306 -20.74 6.90 10.04
CA GLU A 306 -20.22 8.03 10.84
C GLU A 306 -18.91 7.65 11.55
N THR A 307 -18.85 6.49 12.21
CA THR A 307 -17.62 5.98 12.84
C THR A 307 -16.47 5.81 11.84
N ARG A 308 -16.75 5.28 10.64
CA ARG A 308 -15.71 5.10 9.60
C ARG A 308 -15.11 6.41 9.10
N GLU A 309 -15.86 7.52 9.12
CA GLU A 309 -15.30 8.83 8.76
C GLU A 309 -14.51 9.46 9.92
N LEU A 310 -14.87 9.20 11.18
CA LEU A 310 -14.03 9.53 12.34
C LEU A 310 -12.68 8.80 12.28
N ASP A 311 -12.68 7.49 12.05
CA ASP A 311 -11.46 6.67 12.00
C ASP A 311 -10.50 7.13 10.88
N LYS A 312 -11.02 7.54 9.72
CA LYS A 312 -10.23 8.15 8.63
C LYS A 312 -9.65 9.51 9.03
N SER A 313 -10.43 10.34 9.73
CA SER A 313 -9.97 11.64 10.22
C SER A 313 -8.87 11.51 11.27
N GLU A 314 -9.00 10.57 12.21
CA GLU A 314 -7.93 10.22 13.16
C GLU A 314 -6.67 9.72 12.45
N THR A 315 -6.82 8.92 11.40
CA THR A 315 -5.69 8.44 10.60
C THR A 315 -4.91 9.60 9.97
N LEU A 316 -5.58 10.65 9.47
CA LEU A 316 -4.92 11.86 8.97
C LEU A 316 -4.22 12.65 10.08
N VAL A 317 -4.82 12.76 11.27
CA VAL A 317 -4.16 13.38 12.45
C VAL A 317 -2.90 12.61 12.84
N LEU A 318 -2.94 11.27 12.86
CA LEU A 318 -1.78 10.43 13.14
C LEU A 318 -0.67 10.59 12.09
N GLN A 319 -1.01 10.63 10.80
CA GLN A 319 -0.05 10.92 9.73
C GLN A 319 0.57 12.32 9.87
N SER A 320 -0.22 13.31 10.30
CA SER A 320 0.25 14.68 10.55
C SER A 320 1.24 14.72 11.71
N ASN A 321 0.96 14.02 12.81
CA ASN A 321 1.88 13.90 13.94
C ASN A 321 3.15 13.10 13.60
N GLN A 322 3.07 12.09 12.74
CA GLN A 322 4.25 11.41 12.18
C GLN A 322 5.10 12.35 11.35
N LEU A 323 4.49 13.25 10.55
CA LEU A 323 5.22 14.28 9.81
C LEU A 323 5.90 15.28 10.76
N LYS A 324 5.20 15.73 11.81
CA LYS A 324 5.80 16.55 12.87
C LYS A 324 7.06 15.89 13.43
N HIS A 325 7.00 14.63 13.84
CA HIS A 325 8.18 13.92 14.36
C HIS A 325 9.30 13.74 13.32
N GLN A 326 8.98 13.69 12.01
CA GLN A 326 9.99 13.72 10.95
C GLN A 326 10.66 15.09 10.84
N VAL A 327 9.94 16.20 11.02
CA VAL A 327 10.52 17.55 11.08
C VAL A 327 11.36 17.77 12.34
N GLU A 328 10.97 17.16 13.47
CA GLU A 328 11.69 17.23 14.75
C GLU A 328 13.00 16.41 14.75
N ASP A 329 13.11 15.38 13.90
CA ASP A 329 14.34 14.60 13.75
C ASP A 329 15.34 15.27 12.78
N ALA A 330 16.58 15.41 13.23
CA ALA A 330 17.73 15.89 12.47
C ALA A 330 17.96 15.14 11.15
N ARG A 331 17.61 13.86 11.06
CA ARG A 331 17.69 13.08 9.81
C ARG A 331 16.37 13.12 9.03
N GLY A 332 15.25 13.07 9.74
CA GLY A 332 13.91 13.16 9.17
C GLY A 332 13.67 14.43 8.36
N VAL A 333 14.09 15.60 8.87
CA VAL A 333 13.72 16.91 8.28
C VAL A 333 14.18 17.06 6.82
N MET A 334 15.36 16.54 6.48
CA MET A 334 15.91 16.56 5.12
C MET A 334 15.17 15.62 4.14
N ASN A 335 14.35 14.69 4.67
CA ASN A 335 13.52 13.77 3.89
C ASN A 335 12.05 14.23 3.81
N VAL A 336 11.66 15.32 4.48
CA VAL A 336 10.31 15.88 4.38
C VAL A 336 10.25 16.78 3.15
N SER A 337 9.45 16.39 2.15
CA SER A 337 9.21 17.22 0.96
C SER A 337 8.04 18.18 1.17
N LEU A 338 8.11 19.34 0.52
CA LEU A 338 7.02 20.31 0.46
C LEU A 338 5.78 19.68 -0.17
N THR A 339 5.94 18.91 -1.25
CA THR A 339 4.86 18.17 -1.92
C THR A 339 4.11 17.22 -0.98
N LYS A 340 4.82 16.44 -0.15
CA LYS A 340 4.20 15.53 0.83
C LYS A 340 3.43 16.29 1.89
N THR A 341 3.97 17.42 2.34
CA THR A 341 3.35 18.30 3.34
C THR A 341 2.05 18.90 2.79
N ASN A 342 2.10 19.45 1.58
CA ASN A 342 0.93 20.03 0.90
C ASN A 342 -0.13 18.96 0.57
N SER A 343 0.29 17.78 0.05
CA SER A 343 -0.58 16.61 -0.19
C SER A 343 -1.32 16.15 1.07
N LEU A 344 -0.73 16.32 2.26
CA LEU A 344 -1.39 16.01 3.53
C LEU A 344 -2.24 17.18 4.05
N LEU A 345 -1.80 18.42 3.86
CA LEU A 345 -2.56 19.64 4.18
C LEU A 345 -3.87 19.69 3.37
N ASP A 346 -3.82 19.46 2.06
CA ASP A 346 -5.00 19.38 1.17
C ASP A 346 -6.00 18.32 1.63
N LYS A 347 -5.49 17.16 2.10
CA LYS A 347 -6.32 16.09 2.67
C LYS A 347 -7.01 16.55 3.95
N VAL A 348 -6.32 17.26 4.84
CA VAL A 348 -6.91 17.83 6.07
C VAL A 348 -7.91 18.94 5.75
N ASP A 349 -7.60 19.85 4.83
CA ASP A 349 -8.49 20.94 4.38
C ASP A 349 -9.75 20.39 3.73
N SER A 350 -9.65 19.34 2.91
CA SER A 350 -10.82 18.65 2.33
C SER A 350 -11.77 18.09 3.39
N ARG A 351 -11.30 17.81 4.62
CA ARG A 351 -12.12 17.38 5.76
C ARG A 351 -12.65 18.54 6.59
N LEU A 352 -11.90 19.63 6.69
CA LEU A 352 -12.27 20.82 7.46
C LEU A 352 -13.23 21.76 6.72
N ASN A 353 -13.28 21.71 5.38
CA ASN A 353 -14.13 22.56 4.56
C ASN A 353 -15.63 22.42 4.89
N GLU A 354 -16.24 23.52 5.36
CA GLU A 354 -17.62 23.59 5.89
C GLU A 354 -18.73 23.17 4.90
N SER A 355 -18.44 23.26 3.60
CA SER A 355 -19.34 22.81 2.54
C SER A 355 -19.53 21.29 2.50
N THR A 356 -18.62 20.52 3.11
CA THR A 356 -18.64 19.06 3.03
C THR A 356 -19.68 18.41 3.95
N LYS A 357 -20.14 17.23 3.54
CA LYS A 357 -21.03 16.38 4.37
C LYS A 357 -20.34 15.93 5.67
N ILE A 358 -19.01 15.90 5.68
CA ILE A 358 -18.18 15.44 6.80
C ILE A 358 -18.24 16.45 7.95
N THR A 359 -17.98 17.74 7.70
CA THR A 359 -18.09 18.79 8.72
C THR A 359 -19.47 18.84 9.36
N LYS A 360 -20.53 18.70 8.55
CA LYS A 360 -21.91 18.63 9.05
C LYS A 360 -22.16 17.41 9.94
N SER A 361 -21.55 16.27 9.60
CA SER A 361 -21.58 15.06 10.44
C SER A 361 -20.86 15.28 11.77
N PHE A 362 -19.67 15.90 11.77
CA PHE A 362 -18.96 16.28 12.99
C PHE A 362 -19.80 17.18 13.90
N VAL A 363 -20.33 18.28 13.37
CA VAL A 363 -21.16 19.22 14.14
C VAL A 363 -22.41 18.54 14.70
N GLU A 364 -23.07 17.67 13.92
CA GLU A 364 -24.25 16.93 14.41
C GLU A 364 -23.89 15.89 15.48
N MET A 365 -22.77 15.16 15.34
CA MET A 365 -22.29 14.25 16.38
C MET A 365 -21.97 15.00 17.68
N ILE A 366 -21.32 16.16 17.60
CA ILE A 366 -21.02 17.01 18.76
C ILE A 366 -22.32 17.54 19.40
N ARG A 367 -23.29 17.95 18.57
CA ARG A 367 -24.62 18.42 19.04
C ARG A 367 -25.41 17.32 19.75
N VAL A 368 -25.31 16.08 19.31
CA VAL A 368 -26.05 14.92 19.85
C VAL A 368 -25.35 14.30 21.06
N GLN A 369 -24.02 14.20 21.05
CA GLN A 369 -23.24 13.54 22.11
C GLN A 369 -22.78 14.52 23.21
N GLY A 370 -22.80 15.83 22.94
CA GLY A 370 -22.33 16.88 23.85
C GLY A 370 -20.82 17.16 23.74
N PRO A 371 -20.33 18.14 24.51
CA PRO A 371 -18.92 18.51 24.54
C PRO A 371 -18.05 17.41 25.18
N GLY A 372 -16.79 17.33 24.77
CA GLY A 372 -15.84 16.28 25.17
C GLY A 372 -16.03 14.95 24.45
N CYS A 373 -16.96 14.86 23.48
CA CYS A 373 -17.16 13.64 22.70
C CYS A 373 -16.01 13.40 21.69
N ARG A 374 -15.85 12.14 21.24
CA ARG A 374 -14.79 11.74 20.29
C ARG A 374 -14.77 12.63 19.04
N ALA A 375 -15.95 12.99 18.52
CA ALA A 375 -16.07 13.83 17.34
C ALA A 375 -15.47 15.23 17.56
N GLU A 376 -15.65 15.85 18.73
CA GLU A 376 -15.06 17.15 19.05
C GLU A 376 -13.54 17.06 19.14
N THR A 377 -13.02 16.08 19.87
CA THR A 377 -11.56 15.87 20.02
C THR A 377 -10.87 15.66 18.68
N VAL A 378 -11.46 14.84 17.80
CA VAL A 378 -10.91 14.59 16.44
C VAL A 378 -11.02 15.83 15.56
N TRP A 379 -12.13 16.58 15.65
CA TRP A 379 -12.33 17.80 14.89
C TRP A 379 -11.33 18.91 15.29
N GLN A 380 -11.09 19.07 16.59
CA GLN A 380 -10.06 20.00 17.08
C GLN A 380 -8.65 19.53 16.69
N SER A 381 -8.35 18.23 16.82
CA SER A 381 -7.07 17.67 16.40
C SER A 381 -6.79 17.86 14.91
N LEU A 382 -7.83 17.85 14.05
CA LEU A 382 -7.68 18.19 12.62
C LEU A 382 -7.33 19.67 12.41
N LYS A 383 -7.91 20.60 13.17
CA LYS A 383 -7.56 22.04 13.08
C LYS A 383 -6.13 22.31 13.56
N ASP A 384 -5.72 21.64 14.63
CA ASP A 384 -4.37 21.74 15.17
C ASP A 384 -3.36 21.14 14.17
N ALA A 385 -3.69 19.98 13.58
CA ALA A 385 -2.91 19.38 12.49
C ALA A 385 -2.82 20.28 11.25
N ARG A 386 -3.91 20.95 10.84
CA ARG A 386 -3.90 21.92 9.74
C ARG A 386 -2.89 23.05 10.00
N SER A 387 -2.99 23.66 11.18
CA SER A 387 -2.17 24.80 11.58
C SER A 387 -0.68 24.41 11.62
N MET A 388 -0.38 23.22 12.12
CA MET A 388 0.95 22.61 12.08
C MET A 388 1.44 22.36 10.65
N LEU A 389 0.64 21.71 9.80
CA LEU A 389 1.03 21.41 8.42
C LEU A 389 1.26 22.67 7.57
N GLN A 390 0.44 23.70 7.75
CA GLN A 390 0.65 25.00 7.10
C GLN A 390 1.98 25.64 7.55
N ALA A 391 2.26 25.67 8.86
CA ALA A 391 3.52 26.21 9.36
C ALA A 391 4.74 25.43 8.86
N VAL A 392 4.63 24.10 8.74
CA VAL A 392 5.69 23.25 8.16
C VAL A 392 5.84 23.50 6.65
N ALA A 393 4.75 23.68 5.91
CA ALA A 393 4.79 24.01 4.49
C ALA A 393 5.47 25.37 4.23
N ASP A 394 4.98 26.42 4.89
CA ASP A 394 5.54 27.78 4.82
C ASP A 394 7.03 27.82 5.20
N PHE A 395 7.44 27.00 6.17
CA PHE A 395 8.84 26.87 6.58
C PHE A 395 9.69 26.13 5.53
N LEU A 396 9.21 25.01 4.99
CA LEU A 396 9.93 24.24 3.98
C LEU A 396 10.05 25.00 2.65
N GLU A 397 9.05 25.80 2.29
CA GLU A 397 9.10 26.71 1.14
C GLU A 397 10.22 27.75 1.32
N ALA A 398 10.25 28.47 2.46
CA ALA A 398 11.30 29.43 2.78
C ALA A 398 12.70 28.80 2.90
N LEU A 399 12.80 27.53 3.31
CA LEU A 399 14.07 26.80 3.40
C LEU A 399 14.60 26.38 2.03
N GLN A 400 13.72 26.00 1.10
CA GLN A 400 14.07 25.58 -0.26
C GLN A 400 14.34 26.77 -1.18
N ASP A 401 13.65 27.89 -0.96
CA ASP A 401 13.94 29.15 -1.62
C ASP A 401 15.35 29.64 -1.24
N LYS A 402 16.12 30.03 -2.25
CA LYS A 402 17.48 30.58 -2.12
C LYS A 402 17.48 32.10 -1.96
N GLU A 403 16.41 32.76 -2.39
CA GLU A 403 16.23 34.22 -2.34
C GLU A 403 15.50 34.64 -1.04
N ALA A 404 14.92 33.69 -0.30
CA ALA A 404 14.29 33.91 0.99
C ALA A 404 15.29 34.51 2.01
N ALA A 405 15.02 35.76 2.38
CA ALA A 405 15.73 36.53 3.40
C ALA A 405 15.79 35.78 4.75
N PRO A 406 16.89 35.93 5.52
CA PRO A 406 17.06 35.21 6.78
C PRO A 406 15.98 35.55 7.81
N GLU A 407 15.46 36.78 7.83
CA GLU A 407 14.36 37.20 8.69
C GLU A 407 13.07 36.43 8.40
N THR A 408 12.79 36.13 7.12
CA THR A 408 11.64 35.31 6.72
C THR A 408 11.79 33.90 7.25
N LEU A 409 12.97 33.29 7.09
CA LEU A 409 13.23 31.93 7.56
C LEU A 409 13.15 31.83 9.10
N GLY A 410 13.70 32.83 9.81
CA GLY A 410 13.60 32.97 11.26
C GLY A 410 12.17 33.17 11.76
N ALA A 411 11.38 34.02 11.08
CA ALA A 411 9.96 34.20 11.40
C ALA A 411 9.16 32.90 11.22
N ARG A 412 9.39 32.14 10.13
CA ARG A 412 8.75 30.83 9.94
C ARG A 412 9.22 29.79 10.98
N ALA A 413 10.50 29.80 11.33
CA ALA A 413 11.05 28.98 12.41
C ALA A 413 10.38 29.30 13.76
N GLN A 414 10.14 30.57 14.07
CA GLN A 414 9.47 30.95 15.32
C GLN A 414 8.03 30.42 15.39
N VAL A 415 7.26 30.49 14.29
CA VAL A 415 5.90 29.91 14.24
C VAL A 415 5.90 28.41 14.56
N LEU A 416 6.90 27.65 14.09
CA LEU A 416 7.05 26.24 14.45
C LEU A 416 7.35 26.05 15.95
N ARG A 417 8.21 26.90 16.55
CA ARG A 417 8.49 26.86 17.99
C ARG A 417 7.25 27.18 18.83
N ASP A 418 6.44 28.15 18.41
CA ASP A 418 5.18 28.52 19.08
C ASP A 418 4.16 27.36 19.05
N LEU A 419 4.14 26.59 17.96
CA LEU A 419 3.39 25.33 17.81
C LEU A 419 4.04 24.12 18.52
N LYS A 420 5.07 24.36 19.34
CA LYS A 420 5.83 23.35 20.11
C LYS A 420 6.42 22.26 19.22
N ILE A 421 7.01 22.65 18.09
CA ILE A 421 7.74 21.77 17.17
C ILE A 421 9.22 22.11 17.35
N SER A 422 10.03 21.14 17.79
CA SER A 422 11.47 21.36 17.98
C SER A 422 12.18 21.40 16.63
N ILE A 423 12.90 22.48 16.34
CA ILE A 423 13.69 22.60 15.11
C ILE A 423 15.07 21.95 15.31
N PRO A 424 15.52 21.05 14.40
CA PRO A 424 16.83 20.43 14.49
C PRO A 424 17.98 21.42 14.38
N LEU A 425 19.11 21.10 15.03
CA LEU A 425 20.30 21.95 15.07
C LEU A 425 20.84 22.30 13.67
N GLN A 426 20.75 21.34 12.74
CA GLN A 426 21.17 21.49 11.35
C GLN A 426 20.41 22.61 10.64
N ILE A 427 19.16 22.83 11.01
CA ILE A 427 18.30 23.89 10.46
C ILE A 427 18.66 25.24 11.09
N ASN A 428 18.88 25.29 12.41
CA ASN A 428 19.40 26.50 13.06
C ASN A 428 20.75 26.92 12.44
N ASN A 429 21.65 25.98 12.12
CA ASN A 429 22.90 26.28 11.43
C ASN A 429 22.67 26.99 10.08
N VAL A 430 21.67 26.56 9.29
CA VAL A 430 21.33 27.20 8.00
C VAL A 430 20.77 28.61 8.21
N ILE A 431 19.91 28.80 9.22
CA ILE A 431 19.37 30.12 9.60
C ILE A 431 20.52 31.06 9.99
N CYS A 432 21.39 30.64 10.92
CA CYS A 432 22.54 31.41 11.35
C CYS A 432 23.50 31.72 10.20
N GLN A 433 23.76 30.75 9.31
CA GLN A 433 24.63 30.95 8.16
C GLN A 433 24.06 31.99 7.19
N ARG A 434 22.78 31.88 6.79
CA ARG A 434 22.13 32.87 5.91
C ARG A 434 22.12 34.27 6.56
N THR A 435 21.85 34.33 7.86
CA THR A 435 21.85 35.58 8.64
C THR A 435 23.23 36.24 8.65
N LEU A 436 24.30 35.47 8.90
CA LEU A 436 25.68 35.95 8.88
C LEU A 436 26.13 36.42 7.49
N VAL A 437 25.75 35.70 6.42
CA VAL A 437 26.05 36.10 5.04
C VAL A 437 25.38 37.45 4.71
N SER A 438 24.09 37.58 4.99
CA SER A 438 23.36 38.84 4.77
C SER A 438 23.93 40.01 5.57
N MET A 439 24.29 39.81 6.85
CA MET A 439 24.94 40.86 7.66
C MET A 439 26.34 41.24 7.16
N PHE A 440 27.04 40.31 6.49
CA PHE A 440 28.35 40.56 5.88
C PHE A 440 28.23 41.33 4.56
N GLU A 441 27.25 40.97 3.72
CA GLU A 441 26.91 41.69 2.48
C GLU A 441 26.47 43.14 2.76
N ASP A 442 25.79 43.37 3.89
CA ASP A 442 25.40 44.70 4.39
C ASP A 442 26.52 45.47 5.12
N GLU A 443 27.74 44.94 5.22
CA GLU A 443 28.88 45.50 5.98
C GLU A 443 28.60 45.75 7.49
N LYS A 444 27.62 45.07 8.08
CA LYS A 444 27.16 45.27 9.48
C LYS A 444 28.05 44.55 10.51
N PHE A 445 29.37 44.80 10.50
CA PHE A 445 30.36 44.09 11.33
C PHE A 445 30.04 44.08 12.84
N GLY A 446 29.53 45.18 13.41
CA GLY A 446 29.11 45.22 14.81
C GLY A 446 27.99 44.23 15.15
N ALA A 447 27.00 44.12 14.25
CA ALA A 447 25.90 43.18 14.39
C ALA A 447 26.35 41.71 14.28
N ILE A 448 27.42 41.43 13.50
CA ILE A 448 28.04 40.11 13.40
C ILE A 448 28.69 39.73 14.73
N VAL A 449 29.43 40.64 15.38
CA VAL A 449 30.06 40.38 16.68
C VAL A 449 29.00 40.08 17.75
N GLU A 450 27.92 40.87 17.83
CA GLU A 450 26.78 40.59 18.70
C GLU A 450 26.11 39.24 18.41
N PHE A 451 25.96 38.87 17.14
CA PHE A 451 25.32 37.60 16.73
C PHE A 451 26.18 36.36 17.07
N LEU A 452 27.51 36.53 17.09
CA LEU A 452 28.49 35.50 17.43
C LEU A 452 28.84 35.44 18.93
N ASP A 453 28.32 36.35 19.76
CA ASP A 453 28.51 36.33 21.21
C ASP A 453 27.33 35.62 21.92
N PRO A 454 27.54 34.48 22.61
CA PRO A 454 26.51 33.80 23.38
C PRO A 454 25.84 34.65 24.47
N GLY A 455 26.50 35.73 24.92
CA GLY A 455 25.97 36.69 25.90
C GLY A 455 24.78 37.50 25.38
N PHE A 456 24.66 37.69 24.06
CA PHE A 456 23.57 38.47 23.44
C PHE A 456 22.32 37.66 23.12
N ALA A 457 22.20 36.42 23.60
CA ALA A 457 21.12 35.52 23.21
C ALA A 457 19.70 35.96 23.62
N GLU A 458 19.55 36.85 24.60
CA GLU A 458 18.26 37.47 24.92
C GLU A 458 17.84 38.51 23.86
N VAL A 459 18.82 39.19 23.26
CA VAL A 459 18.64 40.17 22.18
C VAL A 459 18.50 39.46 20.82
N ARG A 460 19.24 38.37 20.63
CA ARG A 460 19.30 37.59 19.38
C ARG A 460 19.13 36.09 19.70
N PRO A 461 17.88 35.59 19.88
CA PRO A 461 17.63 34.17 20.16
C PRO A 461 18.06 33.25 19.00
N GLU A 462 18.14 33.80 17.78
CA GLU A 462 18.60 33.13 16.57
C GLU A 462 20.14 33.20 16.39
N GLY A 463 20.84 33.87 17.30
CA GLY A 463 22.31 33.97 17.32
C GLY A 463 22.99 32.63 17.59
N ILE A 464 24.32 32.65 17.71
CA ILE A 464 25.14 31.43 17.78
C ILE A 464 24.78 30.47 18.92
N LYS A 465 24.13 30.96 19.99
CA LYS A 465 23.64 30.11 21.10
C LYS A 465 22.60 29.07 20.63
N SER A 466 21.82 29.37 19.59
CA SER A 466 20.87 28.44 18.96
C SER A 466 21.54 27.24 18.27
N VAL A 467 22.85 27.34 18.01
CA VAL A 467 23.71 26.35 17.34
C VAL A 467 24.67 25.65 18.31
N ILE A 468 25.21 26.39 19.28
CA ILE A 468 26.22 25.85 20.21
C ILE A 468 25.58 24.92 21.27
N GLY A 469 24.31 25.14 21.62
CA GLY A 469 23.59 24.34 22.63
C GLY A 469 24.11 24.54 24.05
N GLU A 470 23.33 24.14 25.05
CA GLU A 470 23.65 24.43 26.47
C GLU A 470 24.93 23.73 26.96
N VAL A 471 25.32 22.62 26.33
CA VAL A 471 26.42 21.75 26.76
C VAL A 471 27.80 22.43 26.69
N TRP A 472 28.00 23.38 25.77
CA TRP A 472 29.30 24.01 25.54
C TRP A 472 29.55 25.25 26.40
N VAL A 473 28.50 25.95 26.83
CA VAL A 473 28.60 27.23 27.56
C VAL A 473 29.27 27.06 28.94
N MET A 474 29.20 25.88 29.55
CA MET A 474 29.75 25.63 30.90
C MET A 474 31.25 25.29 30.97
N LYS A 475 31.99 25.17 29.84
CA LYS A 475 33.38 24.65 29.86
C LYS A 475 34.50 25.60 29.42
N PHE A 476 34.19 26.79 28.94
CA PHE A 476 35.19 27.83 28.70
C PHE A 476 34.96 29.03 29.64
N PRO A 477 35.63 29.06 30.80
CA PRO A 477 35.78 30.31 31.56
C PRO A 477 36.69 31.24 30.77
N CYS A 478 36.12 31.97 29.81
CA CYS A 478 36.77 33.05 29.09
C CYS A 478 37.10 34.19 30.06
N ARG A 479 38.28 34.11 30.69
CA ARG A 479 39.02 35.31 31.10
C ARG A 479 39.54 35.96 29.82
N LEU A 480 38.79 36.96 29.35
CA LEU A 480 39.35 38.07 28.57
C LEU A 480 40.05 39.05 29.53
#